data_AF-A0AB38ATP6-F1
#
_entry.id   AF-A0AB38ATP6-F1
#
_cell.length_a   1.000
_cell.length_b   1.000
_cell.length_c   1.000
_cell.angle_alpha   90.00
_cell.angle_beta   90.00
_cell.angle_gamma   90.00
#
_symmetry.space_group_name_H-M   'P 1'
#
loop_
_entity.id
_entity.type
_entity.pdbx_description
1 polymer ?
#
loop_
_entity_poly.entity_id
_entity_poly.type
_entity_poly.pdbx_seq_one_letter_code
_entity_poly.pdbx_strand_id
1 'polypeptide(L)'
;MTKVRLPGTHRAVGPDTTWSRLSPQLSRYGITRIADVTRLDDIGIPVVLAVRPASETLAVSQGKGASKILAKLSAVMESIELWHAERPPLEPFAAPAESLGLPYALTDLNLRTMGAWADKLRLSWVWTRPVLGGDPVPAPWDLVQLSYSGDHFTRPKIFHTSSTGLASGNTFTEACLHGMYEAIERDVLAGRESYGGNSRLLIDPRTIRDEHLVSLLDRLSRAGVEVHITCLPNRFGVPTFTVLIWSPLFPVVCAGSGTHMDANVALSRAVTEAAQSRLTEISSTRDDIPSGFALPRDACAAPGFRPHDEGIDFADAVRGQGGDFDDMEWELKTVVGRVNDAVGHEPLVADLSTQPDLFRVVRVVCPGLAYTEGRTLA
;
A
#
# COMPACT_ATOMS: atom_id res chain seq x y z
N MET A 1 -13.23 -11.01 14.93
CA MET A 1 -14.11 -9.82 14.79
C MET A 1 -14.78 -9.78 13.40
N THR A 2 -16.12 -9.65 13.35
CA THR A 2 -16.89 -9.60 12.08
C THR A 2 -16.62 -8.34 11.26
N LYS A 3 -16.47 -8.49 9.95
CA LYS A 3 -16.23 -7.39 9.01
C LYS A 3 -17.49 -6.63 8.61
N VAL A 4 -17.35 -5.32 8.46
CA VAL A 4 -18.23 -4.47 7.66
C VAL A 4 -17.72 -4.49 6.22
N ARG A 5 -18.49 -5.08 5.30
CA ARG A 5 -18.17 -5.09 3.87
C ARG A 5 -18.73 -3.84 3.21
N LEU A 6 -17.85 -3.03 2.65
CA LEU A 6 -18.17 -1.80 1.94
C LEU A 6 -17.71 -1.94 0.47
N PRO A 7 -18.29 -1.18 -0.48
CA PRO A 7 -17.83 -1.19 -1.86
C PRO A 7 -16.32 -0.94 -1.96
N GLY A 8 -15.59 -1.93 -2.47
CA GLY A 8 -14.13 -1.88 -2.65
C GLY A 8 -13.30 -1.98 -1.37
N THR A 9 -13.88 -2.27 -0.19
CA THR A 9 -13.08 -2.37 1.04
C THR A 9 -13.77 -3.05 2.23
N HIS A 10 -13.02 -3.72 3.11
CA HIS A 10 -13.54 -4.35 4.33
C HIS A 10 -12.98 -3.64 5.58
N ARG A 11 -13.85 -3.34 6.57
CA ARG A 11 -13.50 -2.55 7.76
C ARG A 11 -14.07 -3.16 9.03
N ALA A 12 -13.50 -2.84 10.20
CA ALA A 12 -14.02 -3.33 11.46
C ALA A 12 -15.27 -2.56 11.91
N VAL A 13 -15.43 -1.31 11.47
CA VAL A 13 -16.59 -0.45 11.74
C VAL A 13 -16.97 0.34 10.49
N GLY A 14 -18.18 0.92 10.50
CA GLY A 14 -18.64 1.80 9.42
C GLY A 14 -17.84 3.10 9.31
N PRO A 15 -17.79 3.73 8.11
CA PRO A 15 -16.96 4.90 7.84
C PRO A 15 -17.33 6.11 8.70
N ASP A 16 -18.62 6.32 9.01
CA ASP A 16 -19.06 7.43 9.86
C ASP A 16 -18.55 7.30 11.30
N THR A 17 -18.48 6.07 11.81
CA THR A 17 -17.89 5.77 13.13
C THR A 17 -16.41 6.13 13.14
N THR A 18 -15.65 5.69 12.15
CA THR A 18 -14.23 6.06 12.00
C THR A 18 -14.07 7.58 11.91
N TRP A 19 -14.88 8.26 11.09
CA TRP A 19 -14.81 9.71 10.93
C TRP A 19 -15.13 10.48 12.22
N SER A 20 -16.12 10.03 12.99
CA SER A 20 -16.47 10.66 14.27
C SER A 20 -15.32 10.62 15.28
N ARG A 21 -14.51 9.55 15.26
CA ARG A 21 -13.33 9.40 16.12
C ARG A 21 -12.15 10.26 15.65
N LEU A 22 -11.95 10.37 14.34
CA LEU A 22 -10.80 11.07 13.74
C LEU A 22 -10.99 12.59 13.65
N SER A 23 -12.19 13.06 13.34
CA SER A 23 -12.43 14.48 13.06
C SER A 23 -12.01 15.45 14.17
N PRO A 24 -12.15 15.12 15.48
CA PRO A 24 -11.65 15.99 16.56
C PRO A 24 -10.12 15.98 16.70
N GLN A 25 -9.43 15.03 16.08
CA GLN A 25 -7.99 14.81 16.24
C GLN A 25 -7.15 15.39 15.10
N LEU A 26 -7.76 15.93 14.04
CA LEU A 26 -7.04 16.37 12.83
C LEU A 26 -5.92 17.38 13.13
N SER A 27 -6.20 18.37 13.98
CA SER A 27 -5.21 19.40 14.36
C SER A 27 -4.03 18.82 15.14
N ARG A 28 -4.27 17.81 15.99
CA ARG A 28 -3.22 17.10 16.74
C ARG A 28 -2.22 16.43 15.79
N TYR A 29 -2.71 15.88 14.69
CA TYR A 29 -1.87 15.26 13.67
C TYR A 29 -1.36 16.27 12.62
N GLY A 30 -1.58 17.57 12.83
CA GLY A 30 -1.10 18.63 11.93
C GLY A 30 -1.84 18.72 10.60
N ILE A 31 -2.99 18.07 10.44
CA ILE A 31 -3.81 18.15 9.23
C ILE A 31 -4.54 19.49 9.23
N THR A 32 -4.14 20.38 8.33
CA THR A 32 -4.64 21.76 8.23
C THR A 32 -5.74 21.92 7.19
N ARG A 33 -5.78 21.03 6.20
CA ARG A 33 -6.75 21.07 5.11
C ARG A 33 -7.09 19.67 4.61
N ILE A 34 -8.36 19.49 4.28
CA ILE A 34 -8.87 18.32 3.54
C ILE A 34 -9.59 18.84 2.31
N ALA A 35 -9.27 18.35 1.11
CA ALA A 35 -9.82 18.86 -0.14
C ALA A 35 -10.27 17.73 -1.06
N ASP A 36 -11.54 17.76 -1.48
CA ASP A 36 -12.06 16.88 -2.53
C ASP A 36 -11.60 17.41 -3.90
N VAL A 37 -10.76 16.63 -4.59
CA VAL A 37 -10.20 16.98 -5.91
C VAL A 37 -10.80 16.15 -7.04
N THR A 38 -11.84 15.36 -6.75
CA THR A 38 -12.50 14.46 -7.71
C THR A 38 -12.87 15.15 -9.01
N ARG A 39 -13.30 16.43 -8.94
CA ARG A 39 -13.78 17.20 -10.10
C ARG A 39 -12.69 17.91 -10.90
N LEU A 40 -11.42 17.71 -10.55
CA LEU A 40 -10.33 18.11 -11.43
C LEU A 40 -10.17 17.15 -12.61
N ASP A 41 -10.77 15.95 -12.52
CA ASP A 41 -10.79 14.93 -13.56
C ASP A 41 -12.23 14.65 -14.01
N ASP A 42 -12.38 14.06 -15.19
CA ASP A 42 -13.67 13.78 -15.83
C ASP A 42 -14.22 12.37 -15.53
N ILE A 43 -13.42 11.50 -14.92
CA ILE A 43 -13.80 10.12 -14.53
C ILE A 43 -14.82 10.11 -13.38
N GLY A 44 -14.66 11.01 -12.40
CA GLY A 44 -15.56 11.12 -11.25
C GLY A 44 -15.43 10.00 -10.19
N ILE A 45 -14.29 9.31 -10.13
CA ILE A 45 -13.93 8.42 -9.01
C ILE A 45 -13.42 9.26 -7.84
N PRO A 46 -13.95 9.10 -6.61
CA PRO A 46 -13.60 9.96 -5.48
C PRO A 46 -12.11 9.93 -5.09
N VAL A 47 -11.50 11.12 -5.06
CA VAL A 47 -10.13 11.34 -4.57
C VAL A 47 -10.09 12.59 -3.69
N VAL A 48 -9.43 12.47 -2.54
CA VAL A 48 -9.34 13.51 -1.50
C VAL A 48 -7.89 13.70 -1.08
N LEU A 49 -7.50 14.95 -0.83
CA LEU A 49 -6.20 15.32 -0.28
C LEU A 49 -6.31 15.59 1.22
N ALA A 50 -5.28 15.24 1.98
CA ALA A 50 -5.06 15.70 3.35
C ALA A 50 -3.69 16.40 3.45
N VAL A 51 -3.67 17.63 3.95
CA VAL A 51 -2.48 18.49 3.94
C VAL A 51 -1.92 18.70 5.34
N ARG A 52 -0.66 18.31 5.52
CA ARG A 52 0.16 18.46 6.74
C ARG A 52 1.45 19.23 6.41
N PRO A 53 1.45 20.58 6.47
CA PRO A 53 2.56 21.40 5.98
C PRO A 53 3.90 21.15 6.67
N ALA A 54 3.88 20.74 7.94
CA ALA A 54 5.08 20.44 8.74
C ALA A 54 5.43 18.95 8.76
N SER A 55 5.00 18.19 7.74
CA SER A 55 5.36 16.79 7.55
C SER A 55 6.87 16.67 7.31
N GLU A 56 7.50 15.65 7.93
CA GLU A 56 8.90 15.31 7.67
C GLU A 56 9.04 14.29 6.52
N THR A 57 7.91 13.84 5.97
CA THR A 57 7.82 12.92 4.85
C THR A 57 7.16 13.60 3.65
N LEU A 58 5.85 13.44 3.48
CA LEU A 58 5.05 14.02 2.42
C LEU A 58 4.04 15.01 3.01
N ALA A 59 3.97 16.24 2.49
CA ALA A 59 3.04 17.24 3.01
C ALA A 59 1.59 17.00 2.57
N VAL A 60 1.37 16.29 1.45
CA VAL A 60 0.04 16.03 0.90
C VAL A 60 -0.18 14.53 0.71
N SER A 61 -1.00 13.93 1.57
CA SER A 61 -1.47 12.55 1.43
C SER A 61 -2.73 12.48 0.56
N GLN A 62 -2.92 11.37 -0.17
CA GLN A 62 -3.99 11.25 -1.15
C GLN A 62 -4.81 9.98 -0.96
N GLY A 63 -6.07 10.17 -0.62
CA GLY A 63 -7.01 9.09 -0.42
C GLY A 63 -7.92 8.86 -1.60
N LYS A 64 -8.33 7.60 -1.74
CA LYS A 64 -9.19 7.08 -2.80
C LYS A 64 -10.23 6.14 -2.22
N GLY A 65 -11.37 6.00 -2.88
CA GLY A 65 -12.39 5.06 -2.44
C GLY A 65 -13.68 5.16 -3.23
N ALA A 66 -14.57 4.18 -3.02
CA ALA A 66 -15.87 4.09 -3.70
C ALA A 66 -16.82 5.25 -3.41
N SER A 67 -16.61 5.95 -2.29
CA SER A 67 -17.41 7.09 -1.88
C SER A 67 -16.50 8.21 -1.36
N LYS A 68 -17.04 9.44 -1.30
CA LYS A 68 -16.30 10.60 -0.79
C LYS A 68 -15.81 10.42 0.64
N ILE A 69 -16.61 9.78 1.51
CA ILE A 69 -16.20 9.55 2.89
C ILE A 69 -15.08 8.51 2.97
N LEU A 70 -15.09 7.47 2.13
CA LEU A 70 -14.02 6.48 2.08
C LEU A 70 -12.72 7.09 1.55
N ALA A 71 -12.79 7.89 0.47
CA ALA A 71 -11.62 8.61 -0.04
C ALA A 71 -11.07 9.60 0.99
N LYS A 72 -11.95 10.32 1.70
CA LYS A 72 -11.56 11.22 2.78
C LYS A 72 -10.86 10.51 3.93
N LEU A 73 -11.42 9.39 4.40
CA LEU A 73 -10.82 8.56 5.44
C LEU A 73 -9.46 8.02 5.00
N SER A 74 -9.36 7.53 3.77
CA SER A 74 -8.09 7.06 3.21
C SER A 74 -7.01 8.15 3.26
N ALA A 75 -7.34 9.40 2.88
CA ALA A 75 -6.36 10.50 2.85
C ALA A 75 -5.90 10.88 4.25
N VAL A 76 -6.84 10.96 5.19
CA VAL A 76 -6.58 11.35 6.58
C VAL A 76 -5.79 10.26 7.30
N MET A 77 -6.17 9.00 7.12
CA MET A 77 -5.49 7.87 7.76
C MET A 77 -4.06 7.70 7.25
N GLU A 78 -3.82 7.85 5.94
CA GLU A 78 -2.45 7.87 5.37
C GLU A 78 -1.61 9.02 5.96
N SER A 79 -2.19 10.20 6.12
CA SER A 79 -1.48 11.33 6.74
C SER A 79 -1.14 11.07 8.22
N ILE A 80 -2.02 10.41 8.95
CA ILE A 80 -1.82 10.02 10.36
C ILE A 80 -0.80 8.88 10.48
N GLU A 81 -0.80 7.92 9.56
CA GLU A 81 0.20 6.87 9.46
C GLU A 81 1.60 7.47 9.35
N LEU A 82 1.80 8.38 8.38
CA LEU A 82 3.07 9.09 8.20
C LEU A 82 3.46 9.89 9.44
N TRP A 83 2.50 10.55 10.11
CA TRP A 83 2.79 11.28 11.34
C TRP A 83 3.38 10.38 12.45
N HIS A 84 2.87 9.15 12.59
CA HIS A 84 3.39 8.18 13.55
C HIS A 84 4.72 7.57 13.10
N ALA A 85 4.91 7.33 11.81
CA ALA A 85 6.19 6.83 11.29
C ALA A 85 7.33 7.85 11.44
N GLU A 86 7.03 9.15 11.38
CA GLU A 86 8.00 10.21 11.67
C GLU A 86 8.37 10.26 13.15
N ARG A 87 7.42 9.92 14.03
CA ARG A 87 7.53 10.03 15.49
C ARG A 87 7.16 8.70 16.17
N PRO A 88 7.85 7.59 15.90
CA PRO A 88 7.46 6.32 16.49
C PRO A 88 7.67 6.41 18.01
N PRO A 89 6.68 6.04 18.84
CA PRO A 89 6.78 6.11 20.30
C PRO A 89 7.57 4.93 20.88
N LEU A 90 8.73 4.64 20.29
CA LEU A 90 9.55 3.48 20.58
C LEU A 90 10.98 3.91 20.89
N GLU A 91 11.63 3.20 21.81
CA GLU A 91 13.01 3.48 22.20
C GLU A 91 13.99 2.61 21.42
N PRO A 92 14.82 3.20 20.54
CA PRO A 92 15.82 2.43 19.81
C PRO A 92 17.03 2.08 20.69
N PHE A 93 17.70 0.98 20.38
CA PHE A 93 18.95 0.56 21.00
C PHE A 93 20.00 0.18 19.94
N ALA A 94 21.28 0.28 20.29
CA ALA A 94 22.38 0.06 19.33
C ALA A 94 23.09 -1.28 19.58
N ALA A 95 23.16 -2.14 18.56
CA ALA A 95 23.82 -3.45 18.64
C ALA A 95 24.29 -3.95 17.25
N PRO A 96 25.36 -4.78 17.18
CA PRO A 96 25.62 -5.62 16.01
C PRO A 96 24.55 -6.68 15.81
N ALA A 97 24.15 -6.96 14.56
CA ALA A 97 23.13 -7.97 14.26
C ALA A 97 23.56 -9.36 14.76
N GLU A 98 24.85 -9.70 14.62
CA GLU A 98 25.42 -10.97 15.08
C GLU A 98 25.27 -11.21 16.59
N SER A 99 25.02 -10.16 17.39
CA SER A 99 24.84 -10.26 18.84
C SER A 99 23.39 -10.48 19.28
N LEU A 100 22.42 -10.41 18.36
CA LEU A 100 20.98 -10.36 18.67
C LEU A 100 20.25 -11.70 18.52
N GLY A 101 20.87 -12.72 17.94
CA GLY A 101 20.22 -14.02 17.73
C GLY A 101 18.94 -13.92 16.89
N LEU A 102 18.97 -13.12 15.82
CA LEU A 102 17.79 -12.85 14.99
C LEU A 102 17.23 -14.13 14.34
N PRO A 103 15.90 -14.27 14.22
CA PRO A 103 15.27 -15.42 13.56
C PRO A 103 15.28 -15.31 12.02
N TYR A 104 15.96 -14.31 11.46
CA TYR A 104 16.09 -14.03 10.03
C TYR A 104 17.48 -13.45 9.75
N ALA A 105 17.95 -13.54 8.50
CA ALA A 105 19.21 -12.94 8.08
C ALA A 105 19.00 -11.47 7.67
N LEU A 106 20.03 -10.62 7.82
CA LEU A 106 19.95 -9.24 7.32
C LEU A 106 19.71 -9.17 5.80
N THR A 107 20.14 -10.19 5.05
CA THR A 107 19.92 -10.31 3.61
C THR A 107 18.47 -10.60 3.23
N ASP A 108 17.66 -11.05 4.19
CA ASP A 108 16.21 -11.20 4.01
C ASP A 108 15.49 -9.84 4.11
N LEU A 109 16.21 -8.80 4.53
CA LEU A 109 15.72 -7.43 4.51
C LEU A 109 16.22 -6.71 3.24
N ASN A 110 15.56 -5.60 2.89
CA ASN A 110 15.88 -4.84 1.69
C ASN A 110 17.17 -4.00 1.87
N LEU A 111 18.33 -4.65 1.85
CA LEU A 111 19.64 -4.01 1.93
C LEU A 111 19.96 -3.21 0.66
N ARG A 112 20.50 -2.01 0.83
CA ARG A 112 21.03 -1.19 -0.29
C ARG A 112 22.40 -1.65 -0.78
N THR A 113 23.16 -2.32 0.07
CA THR A 113 24.50 -2.78 -0.26
C THR A 113 24.72 -4.17 0.31
N MET A 114 25.20 -5.06 -0.56
CA MET A 114 25.48 -6.44 -0.22
C MET A 114 26.88 -6.55 0.37
N GLY A 115 27.00 -7.12 1.57
CA GLY A 115 28.30 -7.48 2.13
C GLY A 115 28.22 -8.13 3.50
N ALA A 116 29.04 -9.16 3.71
CA ALA A 116 29.13 -9.92 4.98
C ALA A 116 29.62 -9.09 6.19
N TRP A 117 29.93 -7.81 5.99
CA TRP A 117 30.28 -6.86 7.05
C TRP A 117 29.03 -6.24 7.71
N ALA A 118 27.86 -6.32 7.06
CA ALA A 118 26.63 -5.71 7.56
C ALA A 118 26.26 -6.22 8.96
N ASP A 119 26.47 -7.51 9.24
CA ASP A 119 26.12 -8.12 10.53
C ASP A 119 26.97 -7.60 11.70
N LYS A 120 28.17 -7.07 11.41
CA LYS A 120 29.12 -6.52 12.38
C LYS A 120 28.90 -5.04 12.65
N LEU A 121 28.11 -4.37 11.82
CA LEU A 121 27.79 -2.96 12.03
C LEU A 121 26.92 -2.81 13.26
N ARG A 122 27.26 -1.84 14.11
CA ARG A 122 26.36 -1.40 15.16
C ARG A 122 25.22 -0.60 14.53
N LEU A 123 24.09 -1.27 14.34
CA LEU A 123 22.87 -0.68 13.82
C LEU A 123 21.95 -0.25 14.96
N SER A 124 21.00 0.62 14.64
CA SER A 124 19.90 0.99 15.53
C SER A 124 18.75 0.00 15.35
N TRP A 125 18.23 -0.51 16.45
CA TRP A 125 17.19 -1.54 16.50
C TRP A 125 16.03 -1.08 17.36
N VAL A 126 14.87 -1.68 17.16
CA VAL A 126 13.71 -1.53 18.03
C VAL A 126 13.09 -2.89 18.28
N TRP A 127 12.50 -3.08 19.46
CA TRP A 127 11.77 -4.30 19.76
C TRP A 127 10.43 -4.30 19.01
N THR A 128 10.24 -5.34 18.21
CA THR A 128 8.98 -5.67 17.53
C THR A 128 8.48 -7.03 18.05
N ARG A 129 7.35 -7.51 17.54
CA ARG A 129 6.82 -8.84 17.89
C ARG A 129 6.35 -9.54 16.61
N PRO A 130 6.35 -10.88 16.56
CA PRO A 130 5.65 -11.61 15.51
C PRO A 130 4.18 -11.18 15.45
N VAL A 131 3.61 -11.06 14.24
CA VAL A 131 2.25 -10.53 14.03
C VAL A 131 1.19 -11.34 14.77
N LEU A 132 1.33 -12.67 14.87
CA LEU A 132 0.39 -13.54 15.60
C LEU A 132 0.69 -13.66 17.09
N GLY A 133 1.68 -12.90 17.58
CA GLY A 133 2.14 -12.92 18.97
C GLY A 133 3.35 -13.83 19.18
N GLY A 134 4.05 -13.62 20.29
CA GLY A 134 5.28 -14.34 20.62
C GLY A 134 6.28 -13.47 21.37
N ASP A 135 7.49 -13.99 21.47
CA ASP A 135 8.62 -13.28 22.07
C ASP A 135 9.03 -12.07 21.22
N PRO A 136 9.50 -10.98 21.86
CA PRO A 136 9.98 -9.81 21.12
C PRO A 136 11.15 -10.15 20.19
N VAL A 137 11.12 -9.62 18.98
CA VAL A 137 12.18 -9.76 17.97
C VAL A 137 12.69 -8.37 17.61
N PRO A 138 14.01 -8.10 17.65
CA PRO A 138 14.53 -6.82 17.18
C PRO A 138 14.29 -6.66 15.69
N ALA A 139 13.87 -5.47 15.23
CA ALA A 139 13.90 -5.08 13.82
C ALA A 139 14.74 -3.81 13.65
N PRO A 140 15.39 -3.59 12.48
CA PRO A 140 16.14 -2.37 12.26
C PRO A 140 15.25 -1.12 12.38
N TRP A 141 15.74 -0.12 13.10
CA TRP A 141 15.02 1.14 13.32
C TRP A 141 14.71 1.86 12.00
N ASP A 142 15.61 1.79 11.02
CA ASP A 142 15.45 2.40 9.69
C ASP A 142 14.29 1.77 8.89
N LEU A 143 13.85 0.56 9.26
CA LEU A 143 12.66 -0.08 8.67
C LEU A 143 11.37 0.28 9.41
N VAL A 144 11.44 0.99 10.55
CA VAL A 144 10.29 1.37 11.36
C VAL A 144 10.03 2.87 11.33
N GLN A 145 11.07 3.68 11.51
CA GLN A 145 10.97 5.12 11.38
C GLN A 145 11.00 5.54 9.91
N LEU A 146 10.17 6.52 9.56
CA LEU A 146 10.22 7.20 8.27
C LEU A 146 10.21 8.70 8.50
N SER A 147 11.38 9.34 8.39
CA SER A 147 11.55 10.78 8.43
C SER A 147 12.67 11.19 7.48
N TYR A 148 12.46 12.25 6.71
CA TYR A 148 13.48 12.88 5.86
C TYR A 148 14.06 14.16 6.48
N SER A 149 13.84 14.37 7.77
CA SER A 149 14.35 15.53 8.51
C SER A 149 15.46 15.16 9.51
N GLY A 150 16.19 16.16 10.00
CA GLY A 150 17.14 16.01 11.11
C GLY A 150 18.34 15.10 10.84
N ASP A 151 18.73 14.33 11.86
CA ASP A 151 19.94 13.48 11.87
C ASP A 151 19.90 12.32 10.85
N HIS A 152 18.78 12.11 10.16
CA HIS A 152 18.63 11.07 9.13
C HIS A 152 19.70 11.17 8.02
N PHE A 153 20.21 12.37 7.73
CA PHE A 153 21.28 12.58 6.74
C PHE A 153 22.67 12.14 7.21
N THR A 154 22.87 11.92 8.52
CA THR A 154 24.19 11.62 9.09
C THR A 154 24.45 10.13 9.29
N ARG A 155 23.42 9.28 9.12
CA ARG A 155 23.51 7.83 9.30
C ARG A 155 23.69 7.11 7.97
N PRO A 156 24.53 6.06 7.89
CA PRO A 156 24.62 5.23 6.70
C PRO A 156 23.25 4.60 6.41
N LYS A 157 22.72 4.82 5.21
CA LYS A 157 21.48 4.16 4.77
C LYS A 157 21.80 2.73 4.37
N ILE A 158 21.63 1.80 5.30
CA ILE A 158 21.90 0.37 5.07
C ILE A 158 20.73 -0.31 4.38
N PHE A 159 19.51 0.11 4.70
CA PHE A 159 18.27 -0.45 4.16
C PHE A 159 17.58 0.52 3.19
N HIS A 160 16.82 -0.05 2.26
CA HIS A 160 15.81 0.66 1.51
C HIS A 160 14.64 0.98 2.44
N THR A 161 14.38 2.28 2.62
CA THR A 161 13.38 2.82 3.55
C THR A 161 12.19 3.31 2.75
N SER A 162 11.02 2.76 3.01
CA SER A 162 9.76 3.12 2.35
C SER A 162 8.61 3.21 3.36
N SER A 163 7.41 3.58 2.91
CA SER A 163 6.18 3.42 3.70
C SER A 163 5.64 1.99 3.71
N THR A 164 6.24 1.04 2.99
CA THR A 164 5.74 -0.35 2.89
C THR A 164 5.46 -0.95 4.27
N GLY A 165 4.23 -1.46 4.45
CA GLY A 165 3.83 -2.12 5.68
C GLY A 165 3.42 -1.16 6.81
N LEU A 166 3.50 0.16 6.58
CA LEU A 166 2.91 1.15 7.45
C LEU A 166 1.40 1.21 7.17
N ALA A 167 0.60 0.97 8.20
CA ALA A 167 -0.84 0.96 8.02
C ALA A 167 -1.57 1.33 9.30
N SER A 168 -2.78 1.83 9.13
CA SER A 168 -3.71 2.10 10.20
C SER A 168 -5.03 1.37 10.00
N GLY A 169 -5.77 1.22 11.09
CA GLY A 169 -7.06 0.55 11.12
C GLY A 169 -7.83 0.89 12.39
N ASN A 170 -9.11 0.57 12.45
CA ASN A 170 -9.91 0.78 13.66
C ASN A 170 -9.56 -0.24 14.75
N THR A 171 -8.90 -1.34 14.37
CA THR A 171 -8.36 -2.35 15.27
C THR A 171 -6.92 -2.70 14.89
N PHE A 172 -6.22 -3.38 15.79
CA PHE A 172 -4.86 -3.85 15.55
C PHE A 172 -4.83 -4.85 14.38
N THR A 173 -5.77 -5.80 14.37
CA THR A 173 -5.92 -6.80 13.30
C THR A 173 -6.16 -6.15 11.94
N GLU A 174 -7.02 -5.13 11.86
CA GLU A 174 -7.29 -4.39 10.63
C GLU A 174 -6.04 -3.66 10.12
N ALA A 175 -5.30 -3.00 11.03
CA ALA A 175 -4.06 -2.31 10.68
C ALA A 175 -2.99 -3.30 10.18
N CYS A 176 -2.82 -4.44 10.87
CA CYS A 176 -1.89 -5.49 10.45
C CYS A 176 -2.26 -6.09 9.09
N LEU A 177 -3.55 -6.38 8.84
CA LEU A 177 -4.00 -6.88 7.54
C LEU A 177 -3.65 -5.93 6.41
N HIS A 178 -3.88 -4.63 6.60
CA HIS A 178 -3.53 -3.62 5.62
C HIS A 178 -2.02 -3.55 5.36
N GLY A 179 -1.20 -3.55 6.42
CA GLY A 179 0.26 -3.54 6.29
C GLY A 179 0.79 -4.81 5.60
N MET A 180 0.20 -5.97 5.91
CA MET A 180 0.51 -7.24 5.26
C MET A 180 0.15 -7.22 3.77
N TYR A 181 -1.04 -6.73 3.41
CA TYR A 181 -1.45 -6.65 2.01
C TYR A 181 -0.56 -5.70 1.20
N GLU A 182 -0.18 -4.55 1.75
CA GLU A 182 0.75 -3.66 1.08
C GLU A 182 2.14 -4.31 0.92
N ALA A 183 2.66 -5.00 1.94
CA ALA A 183 3.94 -5.69 1.86
C ALA A 183 3.93 -6.76 0.75
N ILE A 184 2.87 -7.57 0.68
CA ILE A 184 2.68 -8.57 -0.39
C ILE A 184 2.59 -7.88 -1.75
N GLU A 185 1.79 -6.82 -1.86
CA GLU A 185 1.64 -6.06 -3.10
C GLU A 185 3.01 -5.59 -3.63
N ARG A 186 3.83 -4.98 -2.77
CA ARG A 186 5.14 -4.47 -3.13
C ARG A 186 6.12 -5.58 -3.53
N ASP A 187 6.08 -6.74 -2.87
CA ASP A 187 6.89 -7.91 -3.23
C ASP A 187 6.52 -8.48 -4.60
N VAL A 188 5.21 -8.65 -4.84
CA VAL A 188 4.70 -9.11 -6.14
C VAL A 188 5.11 -8.14 -7.25
N LEU A 189 5.04 -6.83 -6.98
CA LEU A 189 5.45 -5.82 -7.94
C LEU A 189 6.96 -5.77 -8.17
N ALA A 190 7.78 -5.95 -7.14
CA ALA A 190 9.23 -5.96 -7.24
C ALA A 190 9.75 -7.16 -8.05
N GLY A 191 9.10 -8.32 -7.94
CA GLY A 191 9.48 -9.53 -8.69
C GLY A 191 9.02 -9.56 -10.16
N ARG A 192 8.25 -8.57 -10.63
CA ARG A 192 7.56 -8.59 -11.94
C ARG A 192 8.42 -8.84 -13.17
N GLU A 193 9.69 -8.47 -13.14
CA GLU A 193 10.63 -8.69 -14.24
C GLU A 193 11.25 -10.10 -14.20
N SER A 194 11.30 -10.71 -13.02
CA SER A 194 11.85 -12.05 -12.80
C SER A 194 10.84 -13.17 -13.12
N TYR A 195 9.54 -12.87 -13.11
CA TYR A 195 8.50 -13.83 -13.46
C TYR A 195 8.28 -13.87 -14.99
N GLY A 196 8.81 -14.90 -15.66
CA GLY A 196 8.70 -15.11 -17.11
C GLY A 196 7.25 -15.25 -17.66
N GLY A 197 7.14 -15.41 -18.98
CA GLY A 197 5.98 -15.16 -19.88
C GLY A 197 4.59 -15.78 -19.62
N ASN A 198 4.27 -16.27 -18.41
CA ASN A 198 2.92 -16.63 -17.94
C ASN A 198 2.53 -15.91 -16.63
N SER A 199 3.32 -14.95 -16.17
CA SER A 199 3.17 -14.27 -14.88
C SER A 199 2.13 -13.15 -14.84
N ARG A 200 1.53 -12.84 -16.00
CA ARG A 200 0.62 -11.70 -16.19
C ARG A 200 -0.58 -12.16 -16.99
N LEU A 201 -1.72 -12.28 -16.33
CA LEU A 201 -2.97 -12.68 -16.96
C LEU A 201 -3.77 -11.43 -17.29
N LEU A 202 -3.87 -11.10 -18.57
CA LEU A 202 -4.75 -10.03 -19.05
C LEU A 202 -6.20 -10.45 -18.79
N ILE A 203 -6.99 -9.56 -18.20
CA ILE A 203 -8.39 -9.81 -17.89
C ILE A 203 -9.27 -9.11 -18.91
N ASP A 204 -10.29 -9.80 -19.42
CA ASP A 204 -11.38 -9.17 -20.15
C ASP A 204 -12.33 -8.47 -19.15
N PRO A 205 -12.39 -7.12 -19.12
CA PRO A 205 -13.22 -6.40 -18.16
C PRO A 205 -14.71 -6.73 -18.27
N ARG A 206 -15.19 -7.24 -19.42
CA ARG A 206 -16.61 -7.60 -19.65
C ARG A 206 -17.06 -8.84 -18.89
N THR A 207 -16.10 -9.60 -18.35
CA THR A 207 -16.36 -10.81 -17.55
C THR A 207 -16.60 -10.52 -16.07
N ILE A 208 -16.26 -9.30 -15.62
CA ILE A 208 -16.46 -8.87 -14.23
C ILE A 208 -17.96 -8.70 -13.95
N ARG A 209 -18.42 -9.25 -12.81
CA ARG A 209 -19.84 -9.27 -12.40
C ARG A 209 -20.15 -8.50 -11.13
N ASP A 210 -19.14 -8.12 -10.35
CA ASP A 210 -19.33 -7.31 -9.15
C ASP A 210 -19.88 -5.91 -9.51
N GLU A 211 -21.01 -5.53 -8.91
CA GLU A 211 -21.73 -4.31 -9.27
C GLU A 211 -20.91 -3.03 -9.05
N HIS A 212 -20.09 -3.00 -7.99
CA HIS A 212 -19.23 -1.86 -7.69
C HIS A 212 -18.11 -1.72 -8.71
N LEU A 213 -17.42 -2.82 -9.05
CA LEU A 213 -16.41 -2.82 -10.11
C LEU A 213 -17.00 -2.44 -11.47
N VAL A 214 -18.16 -2.98 -11.84
CA VAL A 214 -18.86 -2.59 -13.07
C VAL A 214 -19.14 -1.09 -13.07
N SER A 215 -19.59 -0.52 -11.94
CA SER A 215 -19.80 0.93 -11.81
C SER A 215 -18.52 1.75 -12.00
N LEU A 216 -17.37 1.29 -11.51
CA LEU A 216 -16.08 1.97 -11.70
C LEU A 216 -15.63 1.91 -13.17
N LEU A 217 -15.75 0.75 -13.81
CA LEU A 217 -15.36 0.55 -15.20
C LEU A 217 -16.27 1.34 -16.17
N ASP A 218 -17.57 1.43 -15.87
CA ASP A 218 -18.51 2.26 -16.62
C ASP A 218 -18.14 3.75 -16.56
N ARG A 219 -17.66 4.25 -15.41
CA ARG A 219 -17.21 5.65 -15.28
C ARG A 219 -15.99 5.92 -16.16
N LEU A 220 -15.02 5.01 -16.14
CA LEU A 220 -13.82 5.08 -17.01
C LEU A 220 -14.22 5.07 -18.49
N SER A 221 -15.06 4.11 -18.88
CA SER A 221 -15.54 3.99 -20.26
C SER A 221 -16.27 5.24 -20.74
N ARG A 222 -17.17 5.82 -19.92
CA ARG A 222 -17.90 7.06 -20.26
C ARG A 222 -17.00 8.28 -20.39
N ALA A 223 -15.88 8.30 -19.68
CA ALA A 223 -14.85 9.34 -19.80
C ALA A 223 -13.88 9.10 -20.98
N GLY A 224 -14.10 8.05 -21.79
CA GLY A 224 -13.20 7.70 -22.89
C GLY A 224 -11.83 7.23 -22.42
N VAL A 225 -11.77 6.65 -21.22
CA VAL A 225 -10.54 6.09 -20.64
C VAL A 225 -10.44 4.60 -20.96
N GLU A 226 -9.35 4.23 -21.64
CA GLU A 226 -8.97 2.85 -21.88
C GLU A 226 -8.37 2.23 -20.61
N VAL A 227 -8.69 0.96 -20.33
CA VAL A 227 -8.34 0.29 -19.07
C VAL A 227 -7.67 -1.05 -19.35
N HIS A 228 -6.43 -1.24 -18.94
CA HIS A 228 -5.72 -2.50 -19.06
C HIS A 228 -5.57 -3.18 -17.70
N ILE A 229 -6.26 -4.32 -17.50
CA ILE A 229 -6.31 -5.02 -16.21
C ILE A 229 -5.46 -6.29 -16.28
N THR A 230 -4.50 -6.44 -15.38
CA THR A 230 -3.66 -7.64 -15.27
C THR A 230 -3.77 -8.24 -13.88
N CYS A 231 -4.05 -9.55 -13.80
CA CYS A 231 -3.83 -10.35 -12.58
C CYS A 231 -2.37 -10.83 -12.54
N LEU A 232 -1.78 -10.78 -11.35
CA LEU A 232 -0.42 -11.22 -11.05
C LEU A 232 -0.45 -12.44 -10.11
N PRO A 233 -0.54 -13.68 -10.65
CA PRO A 233 -0.35 -14.89 -9.85
C PRO A 233 0.97 -14.83 -9.09
N ASN A 234 0.95 -15.21 -7.81
CA ASN A 234 2.09 -15.06 -6.91
C ASN A 234 2.18 -16.21 -5.90
N ARG A 235 3.35 -16.34 -5.26
CA ARG A 235 3.68 -17.41 -4.32
C ARG A 235 2.82 -17.47 -3.06
N PHE A 236 2.15 -16.37 -2.73
CA PHE A 236 1.27 -16.28 -1.55
C PHE A 236 -0.18 -16.69 -1.86
N GLY A 237 -0.52 -16.86 -3.15
CA GLY A 237 -1.88 -17.13 -3.58
C GLY A 237 -2.86 -16.01 -3.20
N VAL A 238 -2.40 -14.76 -3.07
CA VAL A 238 -3.25 -13.60 -2.71
C VAL A 238 -3.53 -12.79 -3.98
N PRO A 239 -4.80 -12.57 -4.36
CA PRO A 239 -5.16 -11.81 -5.56
C PRO A 239 -4.47 -10.46 -5.57
N THR A 240 -3.68 -10.24 -6.61
CA THR A 240 -2.92 -9.00 -6.81
C THR A 240 -3.12 -8.56 -8.25
N PHE A 241 -3.51 -7.31 -8.43
CA PHE A 241 -3.79 -6.75 -9.74
C PHE A 241 -2.94 -5.52 -10.00
N THR A 242 -2.69 -5.27 -11.28
CA THR A 242 -2.27 -3.96 -11.76
C THR A 242 -3.22 -3.49 -12.84
N VAL A 243 -3.60 -2.23 -12.74
CA VAL A 243 -4.48 -1.55 -13.69
C VAL A 243 -3.71 -0.39 -14.29
N LEU A 244 -3.69 -0.32 -15.62
CA LEU A 244 -3.22 0.84 -16.35
C LEU A 244 -4.43 1.54 -16.97
N ILE A 245 -4.46 2.87 -16.92
CA ILE A 245 -5.48 3.68 -17.56
C ILE A 245 -4.83 4.74 -18.46
N TRP A 246 -5.47 5.05 -19.57
CA TRP A 246 -4.99 6.03 -20.53
C TRP A 246 -6.17 6.65 -21.30
N SER A 247 -6.08 7.91 -21.70
CA SER A 247 -7.06 8.49 -22.62
C SER A 247 -6.43 9.51 -23.58
N PRO A 248 -6.99 9.72 -24.78
CA PRO A 248 -6.47 10.72 -25.72
C PRO A 248 -6.47 12.15 -25.14
N LEU A 249 -7.40 12.47 -24.24
CA LEU A 249 -7.51 13.78 -23.58
C LEU A 249 -6.48 13.98 -22.46
N PHE A 250 -5.84 12.92 -22.01
CA PHE A 250 -4.74 12.95 -21.05
C PHE A 250 -3.81 11.77 -21.36
N PRO A 251 -2.92 11.96 -22.33
CA PRO A 251 -2.21 10.87 -23.00
C PRO A 251 -1.05 10.31 -22.18
N VAL A 252 -1.16 10.28 -20.86
CA VAL A 252 -0.19 9.71 -19.92
C VAL A 252 -0.78 8.43 -19.34
N VAL A 253 0.01 7.35 -19.34
CA VAL A 253 -0.40 6.08 -18.71
C VAL A 253 -0.33 6.24 -17.19
N CYS A 254 -1.48 6.14 -16.54
CA CYS A 254 -1.56 6.13 -15.09
C CYS A 254 -1.79 4.71 -14.60
N ALA A 255 -1.15 4.35 -13.50
CA ALA A 255 -1.10 2.98 -13.04
C ALA A 255 -1.49 2.88 -11.57
N GLY A 256 -2.10 1.76 -11.21
CA GLY A 256 -2.44 1.41 -9.84
C GLY A 256 -2.34 -0.09 -9.59
N SER A 257 -2.10 -0.45 -8.33
CA SER A 257 -2.03 -1.83 -7.87
C SER A 257 -2.98 -2.08 -6.71
N GLY A 258 -3.28 -3.35 -6.46
CA GLY A 258 -4.17 -3.73 -5.38
C GLY A 258 -4.03 -5.19 -5.02
N THR A 259 -3.74 -5.45 -3.75
CA THR A 259 -3.71 -6.79 -3.15
C THR A 259 -4.74 -6.92 -2.03
N HIS A 260 -5.50 -8.02 -2.01
CA HIS A 260 -6.45 -8.37 -0.96
C HIS A 260 -6.90 -9.84 -1.12
N MET A 261 -7.31 -10.54 -0.04
CA MET A 261 -7.83 -11.92 -0.14
C MET A 261 -9.14 -12.03 -0.92
N ASP A 262 -9.97 -10.99 -0.86
CA ASP A 262 -11.10 -10.79 -1.76
C ASP A 262 -10.63 -10.14 -3.07
N ALA A 263 -10.77 -10.86 -4.18
CA ALA A 263 -10.32 -10.41 -5.51
C ALA A 263 -11.05 -9.16 -6.00
N ASN A 264 -12.33 -8.97 -5.65
CA ASN A 264 -13.08 -7.77 -6.06
C ASN A 264 -12.56 -6.54 -5.32
N VAL A 265 -12.22 -6.68 -4.04
CA VAL A 265 -11.57 -5.62 -3.25
C VAL A 265 -10.18 -5.31 -3.80
N ALA A 266 -9.38 -6.33 -4.11
CA ALA A 266 -8.05 -6.16 -4.70
C ALA A 266 -8.11 -5.40 -6.04
N LEU A 267 -9.01 -5.79 -6.95
CA LEU A 267 -9.18 -5.09 -8.23
C LEU A 267 -9.74 -3.68 -8.03
N SER A 268 -10.68 -3.47 -7.11
CA SER A 268 -11.21 -2.13 -6.82
C SER A 268 -10.11 -1.20 -6.36
N ARG A 269 -9.19 -1.67 -5.50
CA ARG A 269 -8.03 -0.89 -5.05
C ARG A 269 -7.19 -0.46 -6.25
N ALA A 270 -6.81 -1.41 -7.12
CA ALA A 270 -5.99 -1.14 -8.30
C ALA A 270 -6.65 -0.11 -9.25
N VAL A 271 -7.95 -0.24 -9.52
CA VAL A 271 -8.71 0.71 -10.36
C VAL A 271 -8.74 2.10 -9.73
N THR A 272 -9.07 2.19 -8.43
CA THR A 272 -9.14 3.49 -7.75
C THR A 272 -7.78 4.14 -7.57
N GLU A 273 -6.70 3.36 -7.44
CA GLU A 273 -5.34 3.87 -7.38
C GLU A 273 -4.86 4.38 -8.75
N ALA A 274 -5.23 3.72 -9.85
CA ALA A 274 -4.93 4.22 -11.19
C ALA A 274 -5.60 5.58 -11.46
N ALA A 275 -6.87 5.74 -11.04
CA ALA A 275 -7.58 7.02 -11.10
C ALA A 275 -6.96 8.09 -10.17
N GLN A 276 -6.54 7.71 -8.96
CA GLN A 276 -5.81 8.60 -8.06
C GLN A 276 -4.46 9.03 -8.65
N SER A 277 -3.72 8.11 -9.28
CA SER A 277 -2.45 8.39 -9.96
C SER A 277 -2.63 9.46 -11.05
N ARG A 278 -3.69 9.36 -11.85
CA ARG A 278 -4.06 10.41 -12.82
C ARG A 278 -4.36 11.76 -12.16
N LEU A 279 -5.17 11.78 -11.11
CA LEU A 279 -5.48 13.01 -10.36
C LEU A 279 -4.26 13.60 -9.63
N THR A 280 -3.28 12.77 -9.31
CA THR A 280 -1.99 13.19 -8.77
C THR A 280 -1.28 14.08 -9.78
N GLU A 281 -1.20 13.63 -11.03
CA GLU A 281 -0.60 14.38 -12.13
C GLU A 281 -1.39 15.66 -12.44
N ILE A 282 -2.73 15.57 -12.55
CA ILE A 282 -3.60 16.72 -12.82
C ILE A 282 -3.48 17.79 -11.73
N SER A 283 -3.51 17.40 -10.46
CA SER A 283 -3.45 18.35 -9.35
C SER A 283 -2.04 18.91 -9.13
N SER A 284 -1.00 18.14 -9.47
CA SER A 284 0.41 18.51 -9.25
C SER A 284 0.69 19.02 -7.82
N THR A 285 0.02 18.42 -6.83
CA THR A 285 0.06 18.88 -5.42
C THR A 285 1.09 18.16 -4.55
N ARG A 286 1.76 17.14 -5.08
CA ARG A 286 2.73 16.33 -4.32
C ARG A 286 4.14 16.88 -4.48
N ASP A 287 4.86 16.95 -3.36
CA ASP A 287 6.22 17.51 -3.31
C ASP A 287 7.30 16.52 -3.78
N ASP A 288 6.97 15.23 -3.88
CA ASP A 288 7.88 14.19 -4.38
C ASP A 288 7.82 14.00 -5.90
N ILE A 289 7.02 14.80 -6.61
CA ILE A 289 7.03 14.89 -8.07
C ILE A 289 8.14 15.87 -8.47
N PRO A 290 9.19 15.43 -9.20
CA PRO A 290 10.26 16.33 -9.60
C PRO A 290 9.73 17.52 -10.40
N SER A 291 10.25 18.73 -10.15
CA SER A 291 9.85 19.95 -10.87
C SER A 291 10.14 19.92 -12.38
N GLY A 292 10.99 18.99 -12.82
CA GLY A 292 11.27 18.70 -14.24
C GLY A 292 10.35 17.66 -14.87
N PHE A 293 9.37 17.13 -14.13
CA PHE A 293 8.33 16.26 -14.67
C PHE A 293 7.54 17.06 -15.70
N ALA A 294 7.75 16.72 -16.97
CA ALA A 294 7.10 17.38 -18.08
C ALA A 294 6.15 16.35 -18.71
N LEU A 295 4.85 16.54 -18.52
CA LEU A 295 3.78 15.74 -19.16
C LEU A 295 4.05 15.43 -20.66
N PRO A 296 4.67 16.31 -21.48
CA PRO A 296 5.00 15.98 -22.87
C PRO A 296 6.01 14.84 -23.06
N ARG A 297 6.86 14.55 -22.07
CA ARG A 297 7.90 13.49 -22.17
C ARG A 297 7.30 12.10 -21.99
N ASP A 298 6.31 11.99 -21.12
CA ASP A 298 5.66 10.70 -20.78
C ASP A 298 4.34 10.50 -21.52
N ALA A 299 3.93 11.49 -22.32
CA ALA A 299 2.79 11.38 -23.21
C ALA A 299 3.05 10.34 -24.31
N CYS A 300 2.14 9.39 -24.47
CA CYS A 300 2.16 8.43 -25.56
C CYS A 300 0.83 8.50 -26.34
N ALA A 301 0.93 8.48 -27.68
CA ALA A 301 -0.24 8.45 -28.55
C ALA A 301 -0.88 7.05 -28.63
N ALA A 302 -0.08 6.00 -28.37
CA ALA A 302 -0.50 4.62 -28.37
C ALA A 302 0.17 3.91 -27.18
N PRO A 303 -0.57 3.59 -26.10
CA PRO A 303 0.02 2.98 -24.91
C PRO A 303 0.35 1.48 -25.09
N GLY A 304 0.07 0.91 -26.27
CA GLY A 304 0.34 -0.51 -26.56
C GLY A 304 -0.55 -1.48 -25.79
N PHE A 305 -1.72 -1.02 -25.33
CA PHE A 305 -2.68 -1.88 -24.63
C PHE A 305 -3.19 -2.96 -25.57
N ARG A 306 -3.09 -4.22 -25.12
CA ARG A 306 -3.70 -5.35 -25.84
C ARG A 306 -5.23 -5.25 -25.79
N PRO A 307 -5.92 -5.67 -26.86
CA PRO A 307 -7.38 -5.75 -26.90
C PRO A 307 -7.97 -6.57 -25.74
N HIS A 308 -9.15 -6.18 -25.25
CA HIS A 308 -9.81 -6.86 -24.12
C HIS A 308 -10.26 -8.29 -24.44
N ASP A 309 -10.56 -8.60 -25.70
CA ASP A 309 -10.97 -9.93 -26.16
C ASP A 309 -9.82 -10.93 -26.23
N GLU A 310 -8.57 -10.48 -26.10
CA GLU A 310 -7.41 -11.34 -25.83
C GLU A 310 -7.26 -11.66 -24.34
N GLY A 311 -8.05 -11.03 -23.47
CA GLY A 311 -8.08 -11.29 -22.03
C GLY A 311 -8.83 -12.58 -21.67
N ILE A 312 -8.49 -13.13 -20.51
CA ILE A 312 -9.20 -14.28 -19.93
C ILE A 312 -10.33 -13.83 -19.01
N ASP A 313 -11.19 -14.78 -18.63
CA ASP A 313 -12.25 -14.55 -17.66
C ASP A 313 -11.70 -14.20 -16.27
N PHE A 314 -12.33 -13.23 -15.60
CA PHE A 314 -11.93 -12.77 -14.27
C PHE A 314 -11.90 -13.90 -13.24
N ALA A 315 -12.89 -14.80 -13.25
CA ALA A 315 -12.95 -15.93 -12.33
C ALA A 315 -11.86 -16.96 -12.63
N ASP A 316 -11.47 -17.12 -13.89
CA ASP A 316 -10.36 -17.98 -14.29
C ASP A 316 -9.00 -17.41 -13.85
N ALA A 317 -8.82 -16.09 -13.98
CA ALA A 317 -7.58 -15.42 -13.59
C ALA A 317 -7.26 -15.55 -12.09
N VAL A 318 -8.29 -15.54 -11.25
CA VAL A 318 -8.16 -15.60 -9.77
C VAL A 318 -8.36 -17.01 -9.22
N ARG A 319 -8.57 -18.00 -10.08
CA ARG A 319 -8.87 -19.38 -9.66
C ARG A 319 -7.76 -19.92 -8.75
N GLY A 320 -8.15 -20.42 -7.57
CA GLY A 320 -7.22 -20.94 -6.57
C GLY A 320 -6.45 -19.88 -5.79
N GLN A 321 -6.76 -18.60 -6.00
CA GLN A 321 -6.22 -17.48 -5.22
C GLN A 321 -7.29 -16.94 -4.25
N GLY A 322 -6.82 -16.29 -3.19
CA GLY A 322 -7.64 -15.53 -2.26
C GLY A 322 -8.34 -16.39 -1.23
N GLY A 323 -9.44 -15.86 -0.72
CA GLY A 323 -10.35 -16.54 0.19
C GLY A 323 -11.40 -15.58 0.74
N ASP A 324 -12.51 -16.13 1.21
CA ASP A 324 -13.59 -15.37 1.82
C ASP A 324 -13.57 -15.57 3.34
N PHE A 325 -13.55 -14.47 4.08
CA PHE A 325 -13.38 -14.46 5.53
C PHE A 325 -14.34 -13.45 6.14
N ASP A 326 -15.21 -13.90 7.04
CA ASP A 326 -16.03 -13.00 7.84
C ASP A 326 -15.30 -12.47 9.08
N ASP A 327 -14.28 -13.21 9.56
CA ASP A 327 -13.45 -12.83 10.70
C ASP A 327 -12.08 -12.32 10.26
N MET A 328 -11.75 -11.08 10.63
CA MET A 328 -10.44 -10.48 10.36
C MET A 328 -9.27 -11.20 11.04
N GLU A 329 -9.45 -11.78 12.22
CA GLU A 329 -8.37 -12.46 12.93
C GLU A 329 -7.99 -13.76 12.22
N TRP A 330 -8.99 -14.48 11.71
CA TRP A 330 -8.76 -15.70 10.93
C TRP A 330 -8.14 -15.38 9.56
N GLU A 331 -8.57 -14.29 8.94
CA GLU A 331 -7.93 -13.77 7.72
C GLU A 331 -6.47 -13.40 7.98
N LEU A 332 -6.18 -12.64 9.05
CA LEU A 332 -4.81 -12.24 9.40
C LEU A 332 -3.93 -13.46 9.63
N LYS A 333 -4.42 -14.44 10.39
CA LYS A 333 -3.72 -15.71 10.63
C LYS A 333 -3.41 -16.44 9.31
N THR A 334 -4.34 -16.44 8.37
CA THR A 334 -4.15 -17.10 7.07
C THR A 334 -3.16 -16.36 6.18
N VAL A 335 -3.22 -15.02 6.13
CA VAL A 335 -2.28 -14.18 5.37
C VAL A 335 -0.87 -14.31 5.93
N VAL A 336 -0.71 -14.24 7.26
CA VAL A 336 0.58 -14.45 7.93
C VAL A 336 1.11 -15.86 7.67
N GLY A 337 0.26 -16.88 7.78
CA GLY A 337 0.65 -18.26 7.48
C GLY A 337 1.18 -18.41 6.05
N ARG A 338 0.48 -17.85 5.05
CA ARG A 338 0.91 -17.89 3.64
C ARG A 338 2.24 -17.18 3.40
N VAL A 339 2.48 -16.04 4.07
CA VAL A 339 3.77 -15.34 3.97
C VAL A 339 4.87 -16.16 4.63
N ASN A 340 4.64 -16.65 5.85
CA ASN A 340 5.59 -17.48 6.58
C ASN A 340 5.95 -18.76 5.81
N ASP A 341 4.97 -19.45 5.22
CA ASP A 341 5.20 -20.65 4.41
C ASP A 341 6.03 -20.34 3.15
N ALA A 342 5.89 -19.15 2.59
CA ALA A 342 6.59 -18.73 1.38
C ALA A 342 8.03 -18.24 1.63
N VAL A 343 8.33 -17.68 2.82
CA VAL A 343 9.63 -17.04 3.09
C VAL A 343 10.39 -17.63 4.29
N GLY A 344 9.76 -18.48 5.10
CA GLY A 344 10.37 -19.12 6.27
C GLY A 344 10.44 -18.24 7.52
N HIS A 345 9.87 -17.03 7.50
CA HIS A 345 9.89 -16.10 8.62
C HIS A 345 8.50 -15.53 8.88
N GLU A 346 8.11 -15.48 10.15
CA GLU A 346 6.89 -14.78 10.52
C GLU A 346 7.11 -13.26 10.39
N PRO A 347 6.20 -12.53 9.73
CA PRO A 347 6.19 -11.08 9.72
C PRO A 347 6.21 -10.50 11.14
N LEU A 348 6.92 -9.40 11.30
CA LEU A 348 7.05 -8.67 12.54
C LEU A 348 6.19 -7.41 12.51
N VAL A 349 5.81 -6.92 13.69
CA VAL A 349 5.01 -5.71 13.84
C VAL A 349 5.52 -4.84 14.99
N ALA A 350 5.62 -3.54 14.71
CA ALA A 350 5.77 -2.48 15.69
C ALA A 350 4.43 -1.74 15.85
N ASP A 351 3.90 -1.66 17.06
CA ASP A 351 2.73 -0.83 17.36
C ASP A 351 3.18 0.63 17.53
N LEU A 352 2.71 1.50 16.65
CA LEU A 352 3.05 2.93 16.66
C LEU A 352 1.93 3.77 17.30
N SER A 353 0.86 3.14 17.80
CA SER A 353 -0.35 3.83 18.23
C SER A 353 -0.12 4.74 19.44
N THR A 354 -0.54 6.00 19.32
CA THR A 354 -0.58 6.94 20.47
C THR A 354 -1.96 7.08 21.11
N GLN A 355 -3.03 6.70 20.40
CA GLN A 355 -4.42 6.73 20.87
C GLN A 355 -5.14 5.42 20.52
N PRO A 356 -4.73 4.29 21.11
CA PRO A 356 -5.16 2.95 20.73
C PRO A 356 -6.67 2.67 20.82
N ASP A 357 -7.40 3.49 21.59
CA ASP A 357 -8.85 3.40 21.75
C ASP A 357 -9.63 3.99 20.56
N LEU A 358 -9.00 4.88 19.79
CA LEU A 358 -9.63 5.51 18.62
C LEU A 358 -9.39 4.71 17.35
N PHE A 359 -8.12 4.36 17.13
CA PHE A 359 -7.60 3.60 15.99
C PHE A 359 -6.20 3.07 16.33
N ARG A 360 -5.67 2.20 15.49
CA ARG A 360 -4.33 1.64 15.58
C ARG A 360 -3.49 2.07 14.39
N VAL A 361 -2.20 2.27 14.62
CA VAL A 361 -1.19 2.44 13.58
C VAL A 361 -0.07 1.47 13.85
N VAL A 362 0.31 0.70 12.84
CA VAL A 362 1.35 -0.32 12.96
C VAL A 362 2.33 -0.18 11.81
N ARG A 363 3.52 -0.72 12.05
CA ARG A 363 4.49 -0.97 10.99
C ARG A 363 4.77 -2.47 10.95
N VAL A 364 4.41 -3.09 9.84
CA VAL A 364 4.74 -4.48 9.55
C VAL A 364 6.09 -4.53 8.83
N VAL A 365 6.98 -5.39 9.30
CA VAL A 365 8.27 -5.69 8.68
C VAL A 365 8.27 -7.17 8.30
N CYS A 366 8.43 -7.46 7.01
CA CYS A 366 8.41 -8.82 6.48
C CYS A 366 9.79 -9.22 5.97
N PRO A 367 10.65 -9.85 6.78
CA PRO A 367 11.85 -10.51 6.26
C PRO A 367 11.47 -11.48 5.14
N GLY A 368 12.21 -11.43 4.04
CA GLY A 368 12.00 -12.22 2.83
C GLY A 368 11.07 -11.60 1.79
N LEU A 369 10.47 -10.43 2.05
CA LEU A 369 9.68 -9.67 1.07
C LEU A 369 10.51 -8.52 0.50
N ALA A 370 10.57 -8.46 -0.83
CA ALA A 370 11.28 -7.41 -1.54
C ALA A 370 10.39 -6.19 -1.77
N TYR A 371 10.97 -5.00 -1.81
CA TYR A 371 10.32 -3.81 -2.35
C TYR A 371 11.37 -2.84 -2.87
N THR A 372 11.02 -2.07 -3.90
CA THR A 372 11.88 -1.00 -4.42
C THR A 372 11.55 0.34 -3.77
N GLU A 373 12.52 1.25 -3.70
CA GLU A 373 12.27 2.65 -3.34
C GLU A 373 11.67 3.40 -4.54
N GLY A 374 10.61 4.16 -4.30
CA GLY A 374 9.95 4.97 -5.34
C GLY A 374 8.78 4.26 -6.04
N ARG A 375 8.10 4.97 -6.94
CA ARG A 375 6.93 4.45 -7.68
C ARG A 375 7.32 3.18 -8.44
N THR A 376 6.74 2.05 -8.08
CA THR A 376 7.01 0.71 -8.62
C THR A 376 6.47 0.48 -10.04
N LEU A 377 6.21 1.54 -10.81
CA LEU A 377 5.57 1.48 -12.11
C LEU A 377 6.30 2.46 -13.05
N ALA A 378 7.52 2.06 -13.43
CA ALA A 378 8.21 2.55 -14.62
C ALA A 378 8.20 1.42 -15.67
#